data_AF-A0A3D1HSF0-F1
#
_entry.id   AF-A0A3D1HSF0-F1
#
_cell.length_a   1.000
_cell.length_b   1.000
_cell.length_c   1.000
_cell.angle_alpha   90.00
_cell.angle_beta   90.00
_cell.angle_gamma   90.00
#
_symmetry.space_group_name_H-M   'P 1'
#
loop_
_entity.id
_entity.type
_entity.pdbx_description
1 polymer ?
#
loop_
_entity_poly.entity_id
_entity_poly.type
_entity_poly.pdbx_seq_one_letter_code
_entity_poly.pdbx_strand_id
1 'polypeptide(L)'
;PDVDLIEGLSPAISIEQKTTSRNPRSTVGTVTEIYDYMRLLWARVGIPYSPATGLPIKSQTVSQMVDILLGMEDGARLYLLAPVVRGRKGEYRKELAEYHRKGFSRVRIDGEIYDLDATPALDKKRKHDIEVVVDRLVIRGDADELATRLADSLETALALTDGLAFADNADDNARTVFS
;
A
#
# COMPACT_ATOMS: atom_id res chain seq x y z
N PRO A 1 -20.24 -18.87 58.47
CA PRO A 1 -21.01 -17.64 58.75
C PRO A 1 -21.89 -17.31 57.53
N ASP A 2 -23.20 -17.20 57.72
CA ASP A 2 -24.11 -16.69 56.69
C ASP A 2 -23.92 -15.17 56.61
N VAL A 3 -23.46 -14.68 55.45
CA VAL A 3 -23.17 -13.26 55.21
C VAL A 3 -23.93 -12.84 53.95
N ASP A 4 -24.78 -11.82 54.06
CA ASP A 4 -25.72 -11.42 53.00
C ASP A 4 -25.08 -10.62 51.86
N LEU A 5 -23.95 -9.93 52.10
CA LEU A 5 -23.20 -9.22 51.06
C LEU A 5 -21.78 -8.90 51.54
N ILE A 6 -20.78 -9.14 50.69
CA ILE A 6 -19.40 -8.72 50.92
C ILE A 6 -19.02 -7.72 49.81
N GLU A 7 -18.79 -6.47 50.19
CA GLU A 7 -18.27 -5.41 49.33
C GLU A 7 -16.80 -5.10 49.68
N GLY A 8 -16.04 -4.54 48.72
CA GLY A 8 -14.66 -4.09 48.96
C GLY A 8 -13.56 -5.14 48.73
N LEU A 9 -13.87 -6.28 48.10
CA LEU A 9 -12.84 -7.22 47.66
C LEU A 9 -12.03 -6.61 46.50
N SER A 10 -10.72 -6.55 46.68
CA SER A 10 -9.81 -6.19 45.58
C SER A 10 -9.88 -7.24 44.47
N PRO A 11 -9.71 -6.85 43.19
CA PRO A 11 -9.68 -7.79 42.08
C PRO A 11 -8.64 -8.88 42.35
N ALA A 12 -9.08 -10.14 42.37
CA ALA A 12 -8.17 -11.27 42.55
C ALA A 12 -7.53 -11.62 41.21
N ILE A 13 -6.20 -11.77 41.18
CA ILE A 13 -5.45 -12.26 40.02
C ILE A 13 -4.88 -13.63 40.39
N SER A 14 -5.23 -14.66 39.62
CA SER A 14 -4.62 -15.98 39.77
C SER A 14 -3.39 -16.09 38.88
N ILE A 15 -2.28 -16.55 39.47
CA ILE A 15 -1.05 -16.87 38.74
C ILE A 15 -0.86 -18.38 38.86
N GLU A 16 -1.22 -19.10 37.80
CA GLU A 16 -1.14 -20.56 37.73
C GLU A 16 -0.29 -21.00 36.54
N GLN A 17 0.49 -22.07 36.71
CA GLN A 17 1.23 -22.68 35.59
C GLN A 17 0.26 -23.50 34.73
N LYS A 18 -0.56 -22.83 33.92
CA LYS A 18 -1.40 -23.48 32.91
C LYS A 18 -0.54 -23.82 31.70
N THR A 19 -0.58 -25.07 31.23
CA THR A 19 -0.02 -25.44 29.92
C THR A 19 -0.73 -24.63 28.84
N THR A 20 -0.03 -23.67 28.24
CA THR A 20 -0.58 -22.77 27.23
C THR A 20 -0.86 -23.52 25.93
N SER A 21 -1.89 -23.07 25.21
CA SER A 21 -2.17 -23.50 23.83
C SER A 21 -0.94 -23.26 22.94
N ARG A 22 -0.49 -24.30 22.23
CA ARG A 22 0.62 -24.21 21.27
C ARG A 22 0.15 -23.49 20.00
N ASN A 23 0.11 -22.16 20.04
CA ASN A 23 0.04 -21.37 18.82
C ASN A 23 1.48 -21.15 18.30
N PRO A 24 1.86 -21.70 17.13
CA PRO A 24 3.22 -21.57 16.60
C PRO A 24 3.62 -20.12 16.28
N ARG A 25 2.67 -19.18 16.24
CA ARG A 25 2.94 -17.74 16.07
C ARG A 25 3.13 -16.99 17.38
N SER A 26 2.85 -17.62 18.53
CA SER A 26 3.04 -17.01 19.83
C SER A 26 4.47 -17.23 20.31
N THR A 27 5.15 -16.13 20.58
CA THR A 27 6.52 -16.09 21.12
C THR A 27 6.51 -15.39 22.47
N VAL A 28 7.60 -15.52 23.23
CA VAL A 28 7.80 -14.75 24.48
C VAL A 28 7.53 -13.26 24.25
N GLY A 29 8.05 -12.69 23.15
CA GLY A 29 7.85 -11.29 22.81
C GLY A 29 6.40 -10.88 22.55
N THR A 30 5.55 -11.80 22.04
CA THR A 30 4.11 -11.53 21.88
C THR A 30 3.35 -11.68 23.20
N VAL A 31 3.78 -12.58 24.10
CA VAL A 31 3.12 -12.79 25.40
C VAL A 31 3.43 -11.65 26.36
N THR A 32 4.64 -11.11 26.30
CA THR A 32 5.06 -9.98 27.14
C THR A 32 4.84 -8.62 26.49
N GLU A 33 4.18 -8.56 25.33
CA GLU A 33 3.95 -7.34 24.53
C GLU A 33 5.22 -6.59 24.06
N ILE A 34 6.42 -7.09 24.39
CA ILE A 34 7.71 -6.52 23.99
C ILE A 34 7.78 -6.37 22.47
N TYR A 35 7.24 -7.34 21.72
CA TYR A 35 7.21 -7.28 20.25
C TYR A 35 6.41 -6.08 19.73
N ASP A 36 5.35 -5.66 20.42
CA ASP A 36 4.53 -4.52 20.03
C ASP A 36 5.25 -3.19 20.30
N TYR A 37 5.96 -3.08 21.43
CA TYR A 37 6.85 -1.95 21.70
C TYR A 37 7.99 -1.86 20.69
N MET A 38 8.59 -3.00 20.36
CA MET A 38 9.65 -3.08 19.34
C MET A 38 9.14 -2.65 17.97
N ARG A 39 7.93 -3.08 17.57
CA ARG A 39 7.28 -2.59 16.34
C ARG A 39 7.11 -1.08 16.33
N LEU A 40 6.66 -0.49 17.44
CA LEU A 40 6.51 0.95 17.55
C LEU A 40 7.87 1.67 17.45
N LEU A 41 8.90 1.14 18.11
CA LEU A 41 10.27 1.67 18.05
C LEU A 41 10.77 1.70 16.59
N TRP A 42 10.73 0.56 15.89
CA TRP A 42 11.18 0.50 14.50
C TRP A 42 10.33 1.34 13.55
N ALA A 43 9.02 1.44 13.78
CA ALA A 43 8.17 2.32 12.97
C ALA A 43 8.49 3.81 13.17
N ARG A 44 9.01 4.20 14.35
CA ARG A 44 9.29 5.60 14.69
C ARG A 44 10.71 6.04 14.34
N VAL A 45 11.71 5.18 14.58
CA VAL A 45 13.13 5.54 14.43
C VAL A 45 13.90 4.65 13.47
N GLY A 46 13.28 3.60 12.94
CA GLY A 46 13.91 2.72 11.97
C GLY A 46 14.14 3.44 10.65
N ILE A 47 15.37 3.38 10.14
CA ILE A 47 15.69 3.81 8.78
C ILE A 47 15.47 2.59 7.88
N PRO A 48 14.51 2.62 6.96
CA PRO A 48 14.29 1.51 6.04
C PRO A 48 15.44 1.42 5.02
N TYR A 49 15.86 0.20 4.71
CA TYR A 49 16.87 -0.09 3.68
C TYR A 49 16.29 -1.04 2.64
N SER A 50 16.69 -0.86 1.38
CA SER A 50 16.31 -1.77 0.30
C SER A 50 16.99 -3.13 0.48
N PRO A 51 16.26 -4.26 0.47
CA PRO A 51 16.86 -5.59 0.52
C PRO A 51 17.71 -5.93 -0.72
N ALA A 52 17.41 -5.30 -1.87
CA ALA A 52 18.11 -5.56 -3.12
C ALA A 52 19.43 -4.80 -3.24
N THR A 53 19.47 -3.55 -2.75
CA THR A 53 20.63 -2.66 -2.94
C THR A 53 21.36 -2.32 -1.64
N GLY A 54 20.76 -2.54 -0.48
CA GLY A 54 21.33 -2.17 0.83
C GLY A 54 21.39 -0.66 1.08
N LEU A 55 20.77 0.16 0.23
CA LEU A 55 20.74 1.62 0.37
C LEU A 55 19.54 2.08 1.22
N PRO A 56 19.67 3.19 1.98
CA PRO A 56 18.56 3.74 2.75
C PRO A 56 17.47 4.24 1.82
N ILE A 57 16.22 3.87 2.10
CA ILE A 57 15.05 4.37 1.37
C ILE A 57 14.83 5.81 1.80
N LYS A 58 14.84 6.72 0.82
CA LYS A 58 14.62 8.16 0.99
C LYS A 58 13.40 8.56 0.18
N SER A 59 12.71 9.62 0.62
CA SER A 59 11.70 10.30 -0.18
C SER A 59 12.34 10.80 -1.48
N GLN A 60 11.74 10.48 -2.60
CA GLN A 60 12.22 10.91 -3.91
C GLN A 60 11.50 12.20 -4.32
N THR A 61 12.19 13.09 -5.02
CA THR A 61 11.50 14.21 -5.69
C THR A 61 10.85 13.70 -6.97
N VAL A 62 9.79 14.37 -7.44
CA VAL A 62 9.16 14.02 -8.73
C VAL A 62 10.20 14.01 -9.86
N SER A 63 11.12 14.98 -9.88
CA SER A 63 12.23 15.00 -10.84
C SER A 63 13.07 13.72 -10.80
N GLN A 64 13.43 13.22 -9.61
CA GLN A 64 14.19 11.98 -9.48
C GLN A 64 13.40 10.77 -9.97
N MET A 65 12.09 10.74 -9.72
CA MET A 65 11.20 9.68 -10.22
C MET A 65 11.13 9.71 -11.75
N VAL A 66 11.04 10.90 -12.35
CA VAL A 66 11.07 11.09 -13.80
C VAL A 66 12.40 10.61 -14.38
N ASP A 67 13.53 10.98 -13.78
CA ASP A 67 14.86 10.53 -14.21
C ASP A 67 14.99 9.00 -14.20
N ILE A 68 14.44 8.34 -13.18
CA ILE A 68 14.40 6.87 -13.09
C ILE A 68 13.61 6.27 -14.26
N LEU A 69 12.45 6.84 -14.58
CA LEU A 69 11.60 6.33 -15.68
C LEU A 69 12.20 6.59 -17.06
N LEU A 70 12.84 7.75 -17.26
CA LEU A 70 13.56 8.07 -18.49
C LEU A 70 14.80 7.19 -18.69
N GLY A 71 15.37 6.65 -17.61
CA GLY A 71 16.48 5.70 -17.66
C GLY A 71 16.09 4.27 -18.04
N MET A 72 14.79 3.98 -18.27
CA MET A 72 14.32 2.68 -18.74
C MET A 72 14.63 2.45 -20.23
N GLU A 73 14.52 1.20 -20.69
CA GLU A 73 14.79 0.83 -22.07
C GLU A 73 13.87 1.55 -23.07
N ASP A 74 14.42 2.00 -24.22
CA ASP A 74 13.61 2.61 -25.28
C ASP A 74 12.55 1.63 -25.79
N GLY A 75 11.32 2.12 -25.90
CA GLY A 75 10.14 1.33 -26.24
C GLY A 75 9.44 0.69 -25.04
N ALA A 76 9.96 0.81 -23.82
CA ALA A 76 9.29 0.29 -22.62
C ALA A 76 7.90 0.91 -22.47
N ARG A 77 6.89 0.06 -22.28
CA ARG A 77 5.49 0.47 -22.15
C ARG A 77 5.12 0.49 -20.68
N LEU A 78 4.73 1.65 -20.17
CA LEU A 78 4.47 1.83 -18.74
C LEU A 78 3.00 2.13 -18.47
N TYR A 79 2.50 1.54 -17.39
CA TYR A 79 1.31 1.97 -16.69
C TYR A 79 1.73 2.75 -15.44
N LEU A 80 1.36 4.03 -15.38
CA LEU A 80 1.44 4.81 -14.14
C LEU A 80 0.16 4.63 -13.34
N LEU A 81 0.33 4.17 -12.11
CA LEU A 81 -0.74 3.65 -11.27
C LEU A 81 -0.74 4.36 -9.92
N ALA A 82 -1.94 4.70 -9.46
CA ALA A 82 -2.21 5.27 -8.16
C ALA A 82 -2.89 4.22 -7.26
N PRO A 83 -2.16 3.54 -6.34
CA PRO A 83 -2.71 2.52 -5.44
C PRO A 83 -3.59 3.09 -4.32
N VAL A 84 -4.84 3.41 -4.67
CA VAL A 84 -5.83 4.04 -3.78
C VAL A 84 -6.39 3.10 -2.71
N VAL A 85 -6.39 1.78 -2.95
CA VAL A 85 -6.76 0.77 -1.95
C VAL A 85 -5.74 -0.35 -1.96
N ARG A 86 -5.27 -0.73 -0.76
CA ARG A 86 -4.25 -1.77 -0.59
C ARG A 86 -4.65 -2.78 0.48
N GLY A 87 -5.04 -3.99 0.08
CA GLY A 87 -5.34 -5.11 0.97
C GLY A 87 -6.47 -4.84 1.98
N ARG A 88 -7.42 -3.97 1.64
CA ARG A 88 -8.53 -3.56 2.52
C ARG A 88 -9.84 -4.21 2.07
N LYS A 89 -10.74 -4.44 3.02
CA LYS A 89 -12.07 -4.99 2.75
C LYS A 89 -13.07 -3.90 2.40
N GLY A 90 -13.87 -4.10 1.35
CA GLY A 90 -14.88 -3.12 0.94
C GLY A 90 -15.47 -3.40 -0.44
N GLU A 91 -16.56 -2.70 -0.76
CA GLU A 91 -17.20 -2.76 -2.09
C GLU A 91 -16.78 -1.62 -3.02
N TYR A 92 -16.21 -0.53 -2.48
CA TYR A 92 -15.60 0.61 -3.17
C TYR A 92 -16.43 1.32 -4.26
N ARG A 93 -17.75 1.10 -4.32
CA ARG A 93 -18.62 1.68 -5.37
C ARG A 93 -18.60 3.21 -5.40
N LYS A 94 -18.53 3.87 -4.24
CA LYS A 94 -18.55 5.34 -4.15
C LYS A 94 -17.24 5.93 -4.65
N GLU A 95 -16.14 5.29 -4.24
CA GLU A 95 -14.78 5.66 -4.59
C GLU A 95 -14.55 5.49 -6.10
N LEU A 96 -14.93 4.35 -6.69
CA LEU A 96 -14.85 4.11 -8.13
C LEU A 96 -15.67 5.15 -8.93
N ALA A 97 -16.90 5.47 -8.49
CA ALA A 97 -17.71 6.51 -9.11
C ALA A 97 -17.13 7.92 -8.92
N GLU A 98 -16.34 8.17 -7.88
CA GLU A 98 -15.62 9.43 -7.70
C GLU A 98 -14.45 9.55 -8.68
N TYR A 99 -13.67 8.49 -8.87
CA TYR A 99 -12.57 8.49 -9.85
C TYR A 99 -13.09 8.65 -11.27
N HIS A 100 -14.22 8.01 -11.61
CA HIS A 100 -14.88 8.23 -12.90
C HIS A 100 -15.28 9.70 -13.10
N ARG A 101 -15.91 10.32 -12.08
CA ARG A 101 -16.25 11.76 -12.11
C ARG A 101 -15.04 12.68 -12.20
N LYS A 102 -13.88 12.26 -11.70
CA LYS A 102 -12.61 12.98 -11.84
C LYS A 102 -11.98 12.81 -13.23
N GLY A 103 -12.60 12.05 -14.13
CA GLY A 103 -12.18 11.88 -15.52
C GLY A 103 -11.25 10.69 -15.76
N PHE A 104 -11.02 9.84 -14.75
CA PHE A 104 -10.28 8.60 -14.96
C PHE A 104 -11.16 7.60 -15.73
N SER A 105 -10.55 6.87 -16.67
CA SER A 105 -11.24 5.88 -17.51
C SER A 105 -10.97 4.44 -17.11
N ARG A 106 -9.82 4.16 -16.46
CA ARG A 106 -9.38 2.80 -16.18
C ARG A 106 -8.94 2.63 -14.74
N VAL A 107 -9.16 1.43 -14.23
CA VAL A 107 -8.76 1.01 -12.89
C VAL A 107 -8.27 -0.42 -12.95
N ARG A 108 -7.22 -0.72 -12.21
CA ARG A 108 -6.79 -2.09 -11.95
C ARG A 108 -7.36 -2.55 -10.62
N ILE A 109 -8.04 -3.68 -10.63
CA ILE A 109 -8.63 -4.30 -9.44
C ILE A 109 -8.10 -5.72 -9.34
N ASP A 110 -7.47 -6.05 -8.21
CA ASP A 110 -6.91 -7.37 -7.92
C ASP A 110 -6.01 -7.92 -9.05
N GLY A 111 -5.27 -7.02 -9.71
CA GLY A 111 -4.33 -7.35 -10.79
C GLY A 111 -4.88 -7.21 -12.21
N GLU A 112 -6.21 -7.09 -12.38
CA GLU A 112 -6.85 -7.01 -13.71
C GLU A 112 -7.32 -5.59 -14.02
N ILE A 113 -7.09 -5.13 -15.25
CA ILE A 113 -7.48 -3.78 -15.69
C ILE A 113 -8.90 -3.81 -16.25
N TYR A 114 -9.74 -2.93 -15.70
CA TYR A 114 -11.12 -2.69 -16.12
C TYR A 114 -11.30 -1.26 -16.58
N ASP A 115 -12.28 -1.05 -17.45
CA ASP A 115 -12.88 0.27 -17.63
C ASP A 115 -13.65 0.62 -16.35
N LEU A 116 -13.56 1.87 -15.89
CA LEU A 116 -14.26 2.33 -14.69
C LEU A 116 -15.79 2.20 -14.84
N ASP A 117 -16.32 2.29 -16.07
CA ASP A 117 -17.73 2.09 -16.38
C ASP A 117 -18.18 0.61 -16.37
N ALA A 118 -17.22 -0.32 -16.43
CA ALA A 118 -17.47 -1.76 -16.53
C ALA A 118 -16.72 -2.56 -15.45
N THR A 119 -16.64 -2.01 -14.23
CA THR A 119 -15.99 -2.68 -13.11
C THR A 119 -16.83 -3.83 -12.54
N PRO A 120 -16.20 -4.95 -12.10
CA PRO A 120 -16.90 -6.02 -11.43
C PRO A 120 -17.40 -5.58 -10.05
N ALA A 121 -18.50 -6.18 -9.58
CA ALA A 121 -18.97 -5.95 -8.22
C ALA A 121 -18.01 -6.60 -7.21
N LEU A 122 -17.51 -5.80 -6.26
CA LEU A 122 -16.56 -6.25 -5.23
C LEU A 122 -17.27 -6.78 -3.98
N ASP A 123 -16.69 -7.82 -3.38
CA ASP A 123 -17.23 -8.44 -2.17
C ASP A 123 -16.73 -7.69 -0.92
N LYS A 124 -17.66 -7.04 -0.21
CA LYS A 124 -17.40 -6.32 1.04
C LYS A 124 -16.62 -7.12 2.09
N LYS A 125 -16.66 -8.46 2.08
CA LYS A 125 -15.97 -9.31 3.06
C LYS A 125 -14.55 -9.70 2.66
N ARG A 126 -14.19 -9.52 1.38
CA ARG A 126 -12.86 -9.86 0.83
C ARG A 126 -11.97 -8.64 0.80
N LYS A 127 -10.66 -8.88 0.83
CA LYS A 127 -9.65 -7.83 0.67
C LYS A 127 -9.46 -7.59 -0.82
N HIS A 128 -9.30 -6.33 -1.19
CA HIS A 128 -9.07 -5.90 -2.56
C HIS A 128 -7.88 -4.95 -2.64
N ASP A 129 -7.20 -4.97 -3.77
CA ASP A 129 -6.21 -4.00 -4.21
C ASP A 129 -6.80 -3.22 -5.40
N ILE A 130 -6.84 -1.89 -5.30
CA ILE A 130 -7.40 -1.01 -6.33
C ILE A 130 -6.38 0.07 -6.67
N GLU A 131 -6.02 0.13 -7.95
CA GLU A 131 -5.03 1.05 -8.49
C GLU A 131 -5.65 1.82 -9.66
N VAL A 132 -5.80 3.14 -9.55
CA VAL A 132 -6.30 3.96 -10.67
C VAL A 132 -5.21 4.07 -11.72
N VAL A 133 -5.54 3.83 -12.99
CA VAL A 133 -4.59 4.00 -14.09
C VAL A 133 -4.56 5.49 -14.45
N VAL A 134 -3.47 6.17 -14.08
CA VAL A 134 -3.31 7.61 -14.28
C VAL A 134 -2.86 7.90 -15.70
N ASP A 135 -1.84 7.19 -16.17
CA ASP A 135 -1.37 7.32 -17.54
C ASP A 135 -0.87 5.98 -18.09
N ARG A 136 -0.87 5.87 -19.42
CA ARG A 136 -0.23 4.81 -20.18
C ARG A 136 0.63 5.44 -21.25
N LEU A 137 1.92 5.21 -21.15
CA LEU A 137 2.93 5.85 -21.99
C LEU A 137 3.98 4.84 -22.46
N VAL A 138 4.75 5.25 -23.46
CA VAL A 138 5.86 4.48 -24.00
C VAL A 138 7.09 5.36 -23.86
N ILE A 139 8.17 4.81 -23.31
CA ILE A 139 9.46 5.49 -23.20
C ILE A 139 10.07 5.57 -24.60
N ARG A 140 9.68 6.59 -25.37
CA ARG A 140 10.16 6.84 -26.72
C ARG A 140 9.85 8.29 -27.13
N GLY A 141 10.73 8.87 -27.94
CA GLY A 141 10.51 10.18 -28.56
C GLY A 141 11.36 11.27 -27.93
N ASP A 142 10.84 12.50 -27.93
CA ASP A 142 11.52 13.64 -27.32
C ASP A 142 11.53 13.50 -25.79
N ALA A 143 12.72 13.53 -25.20
CA ALA A 143 12.91 13.33 -23.77
C ALA A 143 12.31 14.48 -22.94
N ASP A 144 12.32 15.71 -23.44
CA ASP A 144 11.84 16.88 -22.67
C ASP A 144 10.29 16.89 -22.62
N GLU A 145 9.63 16.55 -23.73
CA GLU A 145 8.17 16.40 -23.76
C GLU A 145 7.72 15.22 -22.88
N LEU A 146 8.44 14.09 -22.97
CA LEU A 146 8.15 12.91 -22.16
C LEU A 146 8.37 13.19 -20.67
N ALA A 147 9.44 13.90 -20.30
CA ALA A 147 9.73 14.29 -18.92
C ALA A 147 8.60 15.13 -18.32
N THR A 148 8.10 16.11 -19.07
CA THR A 148 6.99 16.98 -18.65
C THR A 148 5.72 16.15 -18.39
N ARG A 149 5.36 15.28 -19.33
CA ARG A 149 4.18 14.41 -19.19
C ARG A 149 4.31 13.41 -18.03
N LEU A 150 5.51 12.84 -17.84
CA LEU A 150 5.81 11.95 -16.72
C LEU A 150 5.66 12.68 -15.38
N ALA A 151 6.17 13.90 -15.28
CA ALA A 151 6.04 14.72 -14.08
C ALA A 151 4.57 14.96 -13.72
N ASP A 152 3.76 15.45 -14.67
CA ASP A 152 2.32 15.71 -14.47
C ASP A 152 1.57 14.45 -14.03
N SER A 153 1.90 13.30 -14.65
CA SER A 153 1.27 12.02 -14.35
C SER A 153 1.68 11.48 -12.97
N LEU A 154 2.96 11.63 -12.60
CA LEU A 154 3.45 11.25 -11.28
C LEU A 154 2.86 12.14 -10.19
N GLU A 155 2.80 13.45 -10.39
CA GLU A 155 2.14 14.37 -9.46
C GLU A 155 0.67 14.00 -9.25
N THR A 156 -0.04 13.71 -10.33
CA THR A 156 -1.43 13.25 -10.27
C THR A 156 -1.55 11.95 -9.49
N ALA A 157 -0.67 10.97 -9.74
CA ALA A 157 -0.69 9.68 -9.05
C ALA A 157 -0.40 9.82 -7.56
N LEU A 158 0.63 10.59 -7.19
CA LEU A 158 1.02 10.85 -5.80
C LEU A 158 -0.07 11.61 -5.05
N ALA A 159 -0.73 12.58 -5.69
CA ALA A 159 -1.82 13.34 -5.09
C ALA A 159 -3.07 12.48 -4.78
N LEU A 160 -3.28 11.40 -5.52
CA LEU A 160 -4.41 10.49 -5.29
C LEU A 160 -4.20 9.53 -4.10
N THR A 161 -2.96 9.32 -3.66
CA THR A 161 -2.56 8.18 -2.82
C THR A 161 -1.72 8.57 -1.60
N ASP A 162 -1.76 9.84 -1.23
CA ASP A 162 -0.94 10.42 -0.16
C ASP A 162 0.57 10.11 -0.35
N GLY A 163 1.06 10.26 -1.58
CA GLY A 163 2.48 10.17 -1.92
C GLY A 163 2.97 8.78 -2.32
N LEU A 164 2.13 7.94 -2.95
CA LEU A 164 2.57 6.64 -3.45
C LEU A 164 2.19 6.43 -4.92
N ALA A 165 3.16 6.18 -5.79
CA ALA A 165 2.89 5.86 -7.19
C ALA A 165 3.61 4.57 -7.59
N PHE A 166 3.01 3.80 -8.50
CA PHE A 166 3.66 2.66 -9.12
C PHE A 166 3.83 2.90 -10.63
N ALA A 167 4.94 2.42 -11.17
CA ALA A 167 5.13 2.28 -12.61
C ALA A 167 5.33 0.80 -12.92
N ASP A 168 4.39 0.23 -13.68
CA ASP A 168 4.47 -1.16 -14.12
C ASP A 168 4.79 -1.22 -15.60
N ASN A 169 5.80 -2.01 -15.96
CA ASN A 169 6.05 -2.34 -17.34
C ASN A 169 4.98 -3.31 -17.86
N ALA A 170 4.34 -2.94 -18.97
CA ALA A 170 3.22 -3.69 -19.55
C ALA A 170 3.65 -5.05 -20.14
N ASP A 171 4.93 -5.23 -20.46
CA ASP A 171 5.42 -6.43 -21.14
C ASP A 171 5.84 -7.53 -20.14
N ASP A 172 6.48 -7.17 -19.03
CA ASP A 172 7.00 -8.12 -18.03
C ASP A 172 6.40 -7.97 -16.61
N ASN A 173 5.50 -7.00 -16.41
CA ASN A 173 4.91 -6.63 -15.12
C ASN A 173 5.96 -6.26 -14.04
N ALA A 174 7.17 -5.85 -14.43
CA ALA A 174 8.15 -5.32 -13.50
C ALA A 174 7.61 -4.02 -12.88
N ARG A 175 7.54 -3.99 -11.55
CA ARG A 175 6.99 -2.87 -10.78
C ARG A 175 8.09 -2.03 -10.17
N THR A 176 8.06 -0.73 -10.47
CA THR A 176 8.85 0.31 -9.79
C THR A 176 7.93 1.06 -8.83
N VAL A 177 8.40 1.27 -7.59
CA VAL A 177 7.63 1.94 -6.54
C VAL A 177 8.24 3.30 -6.24
N PHE A 178 7.39 4.32 -6.20
CA PHE A 178 7.76 5.69 -5.89
C PHE A 178 7.04 6.20 -4.65
N SER A 179 7.78 6.87 -3.77
CA SER A 179 7.29 7.50 -2.54
C SER A 179 8.15 8.68 -2.09
#